data_AF-A0A3B9UBS3-F1
#
_entry.id   AF-A0A3B9UBS3-F1
#
_cell.length_a   1.000
_cell.length_b   1.000
_cell.length_c   1.000
_cell.angle_alpha   90.00
_cell.angle_beta   90.00
_cell.angle_gamma   90.00
#
_symmetry.space_group_name_H-M   'P 1'
#
loop_
_entity.id
_entity.type
_entity.pdbx_description
1 polymer ?
#
loop_
_entity_poly.entity_id
_entity_poly.type
_entity_poly.pdbx_seq_one_letter_code
_entity_poly.pdbx_strand_id
1 'polypeptide(L)'
;MDTSAFSFLSDDSIAKLQALPDLYREWNAQINVVSRKDLDNLWERHIAHSLVLGQVLPLKAGLRVADIGTGGGFPGIPLAIAFPEVEWVLVDSIAKKIKVVQAVADALGLTNVRPVWGRMETVKGPFDLAVTRAVAPAAELKQWMKGHWSSKPNTALYALKGGDLSEELRGIRHRIHPVSQWLPGEFYETKVIVELPA
;
A
#
# COMPACT_ATOMS: atom_id res chain seq x y z
N MET A 1 11.98 -11.33 -11.77
CA MET A 1 11.67 -10.34 -10.72
C MET A 1 12.83 -9.36 -10.69
N ASP A 2 12.61 -8.11 -11.11
CA ASP A 2 13.65 -7.07 -11.06
C ASP A 2 13.41 -6.16 -9.86
N THR A 3 14.38 -6.11 -8.95
CA THR A 3 14.36 -5.31 -7.72
C THR A 3 15.39 -4.19 -7.72
N SER A 4 16.08 -3.95 -8.84
CA SER A 4 17.17 -2.97 -8.94
C SER A 4 16.75 -1.54 -8.54
N ALA A 5 15.47 -1.20 -8.73
CA ALA A 5 14.91 0.07 -8.32
C ALA A 5 14.78 0.22 -6.79
N PHE A 6 14.78 -0.87 -6.01
CA PHE A 6 14.42 -0.88 -4.59
C PHE A 6 15.63 -1.18 -3.70
N SER A 7 16.52 -0.20 -3.55
CA SER A 7 17.75 -0.33 -2.74
C SER A 7 17.52 -0.57 -1.24
N PHE A 8 16.30 -0.36 -0.76
CA PHE A 8 15.91 -0.63 0.63
C PHE A 8 15.54 -2.10 0.91
N LEU A 9 15.50 -2.97 -0.11
CA LEU A 9 15.17 -4.37 0.11
C LEU A 9 16.39 -5.17 0.60
N SER A 10 16.20 -5.91 1.68
CA SER A 10 17.14 -6.93 2.14
C SER A 10 16.95 -8.26 1.39
N ASP A 11 17.92 -9.16 1.47
CA ASP A 11 17.80 -10.52 0.91
C ASP A 11 16.59 -11.28 1.47
N ASP A 12 16.31 -11.12 2.76
CA ASP A 12 15.12 -11.71 3.41
C ASP A 12 13.82 -11.12 2.86
N SER A 13 13.77 -9.80 2.68
CA SER A 13 12.62 -9.12 2.05
C SER A 13 12.42 -9.61 0.62
N ILE A 14 13.49 -9.75 -0.17
CA ILE A 14 13.45 -10.27 -1.54
C ILE A 14 12.90 -11.70 -1.55
N ALA A 15 13.37 -12.57 -0.67
CA ALA A 15 12.90 -13.96 -0.57
C ALA A 15 11.39 -14.03 -0.23
N LYS A 16 10.91 -13.23 0.73
CA LYS A 16 9.48 -13.13 1.07
C LYS A 16 8.64 -12.59 -0.09
N LEU A 17 9.13 -11.59 -0.82
CA LEU A 17 8.46 -11.05 -2.00
C LEU A 17 8.35 -12.09 -3.13
N GLN A 18 9.37 -12.94 -3.30
CA GLN A 18 9.35 -14.03 -4.30
C GLN A 18 8.30 -15.10 -3.99
N ALA A 19 7.92 -15.28 -2.73
CA ALA A 19 6.87 -16.22 -2.32
C ALA A 19 5.44 -15.70 -2.56
N LEU A 20 5.26 -14.38 -2.70
CA LEU A 20 3.93 -13.77 -2.84
C LEU A 20 3.12 -14.30 -4.03
N PRO A 21 3.67 -14.47 -5.26
CA PRO A 21 2.89 -14.95 -6.40
C PRO A 21 2.19 -16.28 -6.15
N ASP A 22 2.86 -17.25 -5.52
CA ASP A 22 2.28 -18.57 -5.27
C ASP A 22 1.24 -18.52 -4.15
N LEU A 23 1.53 -17.80 -3.06
CA LEU A 23 0.56 -17.55 -1.98
C LEU A 23 -0.72 -16.90 -2.52
N TYR A 24 -0.58 -15.86 -3.36
CA TYR A 24 -1.73 -15.18 -3.94
C TYR A 24 -2.46 -16.04 -4.97
N ARG A 25 -1.78 -16.90 -5.74
CA ARG A 25 -2.47 -17.86 -6.63
C ARG A 25 -3.35 -18.82 -5.83
N GLU A 26 -2.83 -19.37 -4.74
CA GLU A 26 -3.57 -20.27 -3.86
C GLU A 26 -4.79 -19.57 -3.24
N TRP A 27 -4.59 -18.39 -2.64
CA TRP A 27 -5.68 -17.65 -2.02
C TRP A 27 -6.69 -17.13 -3.04
N ASN A 28 -6.26 -16.71 -4.23
CA ASN A 28 -7.16 -16.21 -5.28
C ASN A 28 -8.07 -17.32 -5.86
N ALA A 29 -7.68 -18.59 -5.74
CA ALA A 29 -8.55 -19.73 -6.06
C ALA A 29 -9.72 -19.90 -5.07
N GLN A 30 -9.57 -19.39 -3.84
CA GLN A 30 -10.59 -19.48 -2.79
C GLN A 30 -11.38 -18.17 -2.62
N ILE A 31 -10.69 -17.03 -2.71
CA ILE A 31 -11.22 -15.69 -2.46
C ILE A 31 -10.65 -14.76 -3.53
N ASN A 32 -11.51 -14.23 -4.40
CA ASN A 32 -11.09 -13.29 -5.43
C ASN A 32 -10.53 -11.99 -4.81
N VAL A 33 -9.21 -11.86 -4.79
CA VAL A 33 -8.47 -10.70 -4.27
C VAL A 33 -7.86 -9.87 -5.39
N VAL A 34 -7.46 -10.52 -6.48
CA VAL A 34 -6.80 -9.91 -7.64
C VAL A 34 -7.43 -10.46 -8.91
N SER A 35 -7.65 -9.59 -9.91
CA SER A 35 -8.18 -10.02 -11.21
C SER A 35 -7.26 -11.07 -11.85
N ARG A 36 -7.81 -12.01 -12.63
CA ARG A 36 -6.99 -13.03 -13.31
C ARG A 36 -5.86 -12.42 -14.16
N LYS A 37 -6.19 -11.36 -14.93
CA LYS A 37 -5.23 -10.62 -15.76
C LYS A 37 -4.07 -10.05 -14.95
N ASP A 38 -4.35 -9.59 -13.74
CA ASP A 38 -3.33 -9.02 -12.88
C ASP A 38 -2.57 -10.07 -12.07
N LEU A 39 -3.11 -11.27 -11.86
CA LEU A 39 -2.42 -12.36 -11.19
C LEU A 39 -1.23 -12.87 -12.01
N ASP A 40 -1.38 -12.91 -13.34
CA ASP A 40 -0.28 -13.23 -14.27
C ASP A 40 0.81 -12.15 -14.27
N ASN A 41 0.44 -10.92 -13.90
CA ASN A 41 1.32 -9.74 -13.85
C ASN A 41 1.47 -9.23 -12.41
N LEU A 42 1.38 -10.12 -11.41
CA LEU A 42 1.28 -9.72 -10.01
C LEU A 42 2.48 -8.89 -9.56
N TRP A 43 3.68 -9.27 -10.03
CA TRP A 43 4.90 -8.52 -9.74
C TRP A 43 4.78 -7.07 -10.18
N GLU A 44 4.54 -6.82 -11.47
CA GLU A 44 4.47 -5.47 -12.03
C GLU A 44 3.30 -4.67 -11.43
N ARG A 45 2.09 -5.23 -11.45
CA ARG A 45 0.87 -4.46 -11.22
C ARG A 45 0.52 -4.27 -9.75
N HIS A 46 1.02 -5.17 -8.89
CA HIS A 46 0.70 -5.19 -7.47
C HIS A 46 1.93 -5.04 -6.61
N ILE A 47 2.97 -5.85 -6.79
CA ILE A 47 4.12 -5.87 -5.87
C ILE A 47 5.03 -4.66 -6.10
N ALA A 48 5.64 -4.53 -7.28
CA ALA A 48 6.53 -3.42 -7.63
C ALA A 48 5.80 -2.06 -7.57
N HIS A 49 4.56 -2.00 -8.06
CA HIS A 49 3.72 -0.82 -7.93
C HIS A 49 3.43 -0.43 -6.47
N SER A 50 3.38 -1.38 -5.53
CA SER A 50 3.27 -1.06 -4.10
C SER A 50 4.60 -0.59 -3.52
N LEU A 51 5.70 -1.28 -3.85
CA LEU A 51 7.04 -0.98 -3.35
C LEU A 51 7.53 0.41 -3.77
N VAL A 52 7.08 0.96 -4.89
CA VAL A 52 7.48 2.32 -5.31
C VAL A 52 7.09 3.41 -4.31
N LEU A 53 6.09 3.17 -3.44
CA LEU A 53 5.81 4.07 -2.32
C LEU A 53 7.02 4.22 -1.38
N GLY A 54 7.84 3.19 -1.22
CA GLY A 54 9.08 3.23 -0.43
C GLY A 54 10.10 4.25 -0.92
N GLN A 55 9.97 4.75 -2.16
CA GLN A 55 10.86 5.80 -2.72
C GLN A 55 10.56 7.19 -2.16
N VAL A 56 9.33 7.42 -1.69
CA VAL A 56 8.87 8.75 -1.25
C VAL A 56 8.42 8.78 0.21
N LEU A 57 8.03 7.64 0.77
CA LEU A 57 7.60 7.56 2.16
C LEU A 57 8.80 7.80 3.08
N PRO A 58 8.69 8.70 4.08
CA PRO A 58 9.75 8.95 5.05
C PRO A 58 9.79 7.86 6.13
N LEU A 59 9.88 6.59 5.74
CA LEU A 59 9.78 5.43 6.63
C LEU A 59 10.97 5.36 7.57
N LYS A 60 10.67 5.12 8.85
CA LYS A 60 11.62 4.97 9.94
C LYS A 60 11.06 3.98 10.95
N ALA A 61 11.96 3.37 11.72
CA ALA A 61 11.59 2.49 12.82
C ALA A 61 10.57 3.15 13.77
N GLY A 62 9.54 2.40 14.14
CA GLY A 62 8.50 2.84 15.09
C GLY A 62 7.47 3.80 14.52
N LEU A 63 7.43 4.00 13.20
CA LEU A 63 6.28 4.63 12.56
C LEU A 63 5.09 3.66 12.50
N ARG A 64 3.88 4.21 12.61
CA ARG A 64 2.63 3.47 12.45
C ARG A 64 1.90 3.96 11.20
N VAL A 65 1.66 3.04 10.27
CA VAL A 65 1.13 3.35 8.94
C VAL A 65 -0.20 2.64 8.70
N ALA A 66 -1.21 3.38 8.26
CA ALA A 66 -2.48 2.80 7.84
C ALA A 66 -2.47 2.50 6.34
N ASP A 67 -2.89 1.31 5.92
CA ASP A 67 -3.24 1.00 4.54
C ASP A 67 -4.76 0.99 4.38
N ILE A 68 -5.30 2.00 3.71
CA ILE A 68 -6.73 2.25 3.58
C ILE A 68 -7.27 1.51 2.36
N GLY A 69 -8.17 0.55 2.60
CA GLY A 69 -8.72 -0.28 1.53
C GLY A 69 -7.69 -1.24 0.97
N THR A 70 -6.92 -1.87 1.87
CA THR A 70 -5.79 -2.75 1.55
C THR A 70 -6.19 -3.90 0.60
N GLY A 71 -7.47 -4.27 0.52
CA GLY A 71 -7.94 -5.36 -0.31
C GLY A 71 -7.25 -6.67 0.07
N GLY A 72 -6.61 -7.30 -0.92
CA GLY A 72 -5.80 -8.51 -0.70
C GLY A 72 -4.48 -8.28 0.03
N GLY A 73 -4.19 -7.06 0.52
CA GLY A 73 -2.93 -6.71 1.17
C GLY A 73 -2.04 -5.79 0.35
N PHE A 74 -2.58 -5.02 -0.59
CA PHE A 74 -1.81 -4.13 -1.46
C PHE A 74 -2.25 -2.68 -1.27
N PRO A 75 -1.35 -1.74 -0.94
CA PRO A 75 0.12 -1.90 -0.92
C PRO A 75 0.76 -2.42 0.38
N GLY A 76 -0.03 -2.68 1.42
CA GLY A 76 0.47 -2.93 2.78
C GLY A 76 1.41 -4.13 2.95
N ILE A 77 1.13 -5.29 2.38
CA ILE A 77 1.96 -6.50 2.53
C ILE A 77 3.34 -6.32 1.89
N PRO A 78 3.48 -5.90 0.61
CA PRO A 78 4.80 -5.62 0.05
C PRO A 78 5.61 -4.61 0.87
N LEU A 79 4.96 -3.56 1.37
CA LEU A 79 5.64 -2.56 2.20
C LEU A 79 6.02 -3.10 3.59
N ALA A 80 5.18 -3.93 4.19
CA ALA A 80 5.49 -4.58 5.47
C ALA A 80 6.68 -5.53 5.38
N ILE A 81 6.85 -6.20 4.23
CA ILE A 81 8.03 -7.04 3.94
C ILE A 81 9.29 -6.18 3.76
N ALA A 82 9.16 -5.02 3.09
CA ALA A 82 10.27 -4.12 2.83
C ALA A 82 10.74 -3.33 4.07
N PHE A 83 9.82 -3.03 4.99
CA PHE A 83 10.06 -2.20 6.17
C PHE A 83 9.56 -2.90 7.44
N PRO A 84 10.28 -3.96 7.90
CA PRO A 84 9.88 -4.78 9.05
C PRO A 84 9.79 -4.01 10.38
N GLU A 85 10.46 -2.86 10.49
CA GLU A 85 10.50 -1.98 11.67
C GLU A 85 9.32 -1.01 11.79
N VAL A 86 8.42 -1.00 10.80
CA VAL A 86 7.22 -0.15 10.73
C VAL A 86 5.99 -0.98 11.10
N GLU A 87 5.09 -0.44 11.92
CA GLU A 87 3.79 -1.07 12.20
C GLU A 87 2.80 -0.75 11.08
N TRP A 88 2.28 -1.78 10.42
CA TRP A 88 1.33 -1.67 9.32
C TRP A 88 -0.06 -2.11 9.74
N VAL A 89 -1.01 -1.17 9.73
CA VAL A 89 -2.42 -1.44 10.00
C VAL A 89 -3.18 -1.51 8.69
N LEU A 90 -3.56 -2.72 8.27
CA LEU A 90 -4.14 -3.02 6.97
C LEU A 90 -5.66 -3.09 7.07
N VAL A 91 -6.37 -2.09 6.56
CA VAL A 91 -7.81 -1.89 6.79
C VAL A 91 -8.62 -2.18 5.52
N ASP A 92 -9.66 -3.00 5.63
CA ASP A 92 -10.64 -3.22 4.57
C ASP A 92 -12.03 -3.52 5.14
N SER A 93 -13.07 -3.06 4.45
CA SER A 93 -14.47 -3.31 4.82
C SER A 93 -14.94 -4.74 4.56
N ILE A 94 -14.18 -5.54 3.79
CA ILE A 94 -14.54 -6.89 3.36
C ILE A 94 -13.77 -7.92 4.19
N ALA A 95 -14.47 -8.57 5.12
CA ALA A 95 -13.90 -9.58 6.03
C ALA A 95 -13.10 -10.68 5.32
N LYS A 96 -13.60 -11.19 4.18
CA LYS A 96 -12.93 -12.24 3.40
C LYS A 96 -11.57 -11.79 2.88
N LYS A 97 -11.41 -10.51 2.53
CA LYS A 97 -10.12 -9.97 2.07
C LYS A 97 -9.13 -9.85 3.23
N ILE A 98 -9.58 -9.35 4.38
CA ILE A 98 -8.76 -9.32 5.61
C ILE A 98 -8.31 -10.72 6.05
N LYS A 99 -9.14 -11.75 5.85
CA LYS A 99 -8.73 -13.15 6.06
C LYS A 99 -7.53 -13.53 5.19
N VAL A 100 -7.51 -13.12 3.92
CA VAL A 100 -6.36 -13.35 3.03
C VAL A 100 -5.13 -12.58 3.52
N VAL A 101 -5.29 -11.31 3.92
CA VAL A 101 -4.19 -10.51 4.47
C VAL A 101 -3.56 -11.20 5.68
N GLN A 102 -4.38 -11.66 6.64
CA GLN A 102 -3.91 -12.37 7.82
C GLN A 102 -3.15 -13.64 7.43
N ALA A 103 -3.71 -14.47 6.54
CA ALA A 103 -3.08 -15.71 6.16
C ALA A 103 -1.76 -15.52 5.39
N VAL A 104 -1.66 -14.51 4.54
CA VAL A 104 -0.41 -14.15 3.85
C VAL A 104 0.62 -13.64 4.85
N ALA A 105 0.22 -12.80 5.80
CA ALA A 105 1.11 -12.32 6.87
C ALA A 105 1.63 -13.48 7.73
N ASP A 106 0.75 -14.42 8.13
CA ASP A 106 1.11 -15.59 8.92
C ASP A 106 2.08 -16.51 8.15
N ALA A 107 1.78 -16.80 6.88
CA ALA A 107 2.61 -17.66 6.03
C ALA A 107 4.04 -17.10 5.82
N LEU A 108 4.19 -15.78 5.83
CA LEU A 108 5.47 -15.08 5.69
C LEU A 108 6.13 -14.72 7.03
N GLY A 109 5.47 -15.02 8.15
CA GLY A 109 5.95 -14.68 9.50
C GLY A 109 6.03 -13.17 9.77
N LEU A 110 5.14 -12.37 9.18
CA LEU A 110 5.13 -10.92 9.34
C LEU A 110 4.52 -10.54 10.69
N THR A 111 5.35 -10.14 11.65
CA THR A 111 4.91 -9.73 12.99
C THR A 111 4.55 -8.25 13.09
N ASN A 112 4.81 -7.48 12.03
CA ASN A 112 4.59 -6.03 11.97
C ASN A 112 3.29 -5.66 11.21
N VAL A 113 2.45 -6.64 10.89
CA VAL A 113 1.17 -6.46 10.19
C VAL A 113 0.00 -6.68 11.15
N ARG A 114 -0.92 -5.72 11.18
CA ARG A 114 -2.19 -5.80 11.90
C ARG A 114 -3.35 -5.66 10.92
N PRO A 115 -3.98 -6.77 10.50
CA PRO A 115 -5.17 -6.73 9.66
C PRO A 115 -6.39 -6.27 10.47
N VAL A 116 -7.19 -5.36 9.92
CA VAL A 116 -8.38 -4.81 10.56
C VAL A 116 -9.56 -4.88 9.60
N TRP A 117 -10.57 -5.67 9.97
CA TRP A 117 -11.85 -5.64 9.29
C TRP A 117 -12.68 -4.46 9.81
N GLY A 118 -12.94 -3.49 8.94
CA GLY A 118 -13.70 -2.31 9.29
C GLY A 118 -13.58 -1.18 8.27
N ARG A 119 -14.11 -0.03 8.64
CA ARG A 119 -13.97 1.23 7.90
C ARG A 119 -12.89 2.08 8.56
N MET A 120 -12.10 2.80 7.78
CA MET A 120 -10.96 3.58 8.27
C MET A 120 -11.35 4.52 9.41
N GLU A 121 -12.52 5.15 9.29
CA GLU A 121 -13.09 6.09 10.24
C GLU A 121 -13.29 5.49 11.65
N THR A 122 -13.44 4.16 11.74
CA THR A 122 -13.64 3.43 13.00
C THR A 122 -12.36 2.88 13.60
N VAL A 123 -11.24 2.90 12.85
CA VAL A 123 -9.97 2.34 13.29
C VAL A 123 -9.27 3.29 14.25
N LYS A 124 -8.75 2.77 15.36
CA LYS A 124 -8.06 3.60 16.35
C LYS A 124 -6.65 3.98 15.86
N GLY A 125 -6.46 5.28 15.60
CA GLY A 125 -5.15 5.92 15.46
C GLY A 125 -4.42 6.11 16.80
N PRO A 126 -3.45 7.05 16.86
CA PRO A 126 -2.99 7.88 15.76
C PRO A 126 -2.09 7.11 14.76
N PHE A 127 -1.96 7.64 13.55
CA PHE A 127 -1.08 7.17 12.47
C PHE A 127 -0.11 8.26 12.06
N ASP A 128 1.12 7.86 11.75
CA ASP A 128 2.15 8.75 11.25
C ASP A 128 2.01 8.95 9.74
N LEU A 129 1.66 7.89 9.00
CA LEU A 129 1.43 7.95 7.57
C LEU A 129 0.18 7.13 7.21
N ALA A 130 -0.41 7.43 6.06
CA ALA A 130 -1.40 6.56 5.44
C ALA A 130 -1.02 6.28 4.00
N VAL A 131 -1.31 5.07 3.52
CA VAL A 131 -1.14 4.67 2.13
C VAL A 131 -2.44 4.12 1.60
N THR A 132 -2.61 4.18 0.29
CA THR A 132 -3.73 3.51 -0.38
C THR A 132 -3.44 3.34 -1.87
N ARG A 133 -4.15 2.41 -2.50
CA ARG A 133 -4.17 2.25 -3.95
C ARG A 133 -5.60 2.14 -4.44
N ALA A 134 -6.02 3.11 -5.25
CA ALA A 134 -7.28 3.10 -5.99
C ALA A 134 -8.57 2.88 -5.15
N VAL A 135 -8.64 3.40 -3.92
CA VAL A 135 -9.82 3.20 -3.04
C VAL A 135 -10.88 4.31 -3.17
N ALA A 136 -10.48 5.58 -3.30
CA ALA A 136 -11.39 6.73 -3.25
C ALA A 136 -10.73 8.01 -3.81
N PRO A 137 -11.52 9.06 -4.13
CA PRO A 137 -11.01 10.40 -4.41
C PRO A 137 -10.24 11.03 -3.24
N ALA A 138 -9.28 11.91 -3.53
CA ALA A 138 -8.43 12.58 -2.56
C ALA A 138 -9.21 13.31 -1.45
N ALA A 139 -10.31 13.98 -1.80
CA ALA A 139 -11.15 14.68 -0.81
C ALA A 139 -11.74 13.74 0.25
N GLU A 140 -12.22 12.58 -0.18
CA GLU A 140 -12.79 11.57 0.70
C GLU A 140 -11.72 10.93 1.58
N LEU A 141 -10.56 10.61 1.00
CA LEU A 141 -9.40 10.11 1.75
C LEU A 141 -8.97 11.05 2.88
N LYS A 142 -8.92 12.37 2.61
CA LYS A 142 -8.62 13.37 3.64
C LYS A 142 -9.69 13.40 4.73
N GLN A 143 -10.95 13.25 4.36
CA GLN A 143 -12.06 13.22 5.32
C GLN A 143 -11.98 11.98 6.22
N TRP A 144 -11.67 10.79 5.68
CA TRP A 144 -11.53 9.57 6.47
C TRP A 144 -10.39 9.62 7.47
N MET A 145 -9.29 10.30 7.14
CA MET A 145 -8.12 10.44 8.02
C MET A 145 -8.25 11.60 9.03
N LYS A 146 -9.34 12.37 9.00
CA LYS A 146 -9.54 13.48 9.94
C LYS A 146 -9.58 12.97 11.38
N GLY A 147 -8.68 13.46 12.23
CA GLY A 147 -8.57 13.05 13.63
C GLY A 147 -7.79 11.75 13.86
N HIS A 148 -7.22 11.15 12.80
CA HIS A 148 -6.42 9.93 12.88
C HIS A 148 -4.91 10.19 12.84
N TRP A 149 -4.47 11.41 12.58
CA TRP A 149 -3.05 11.76 12.50
C TRP A 149 -2.38 11.85 13.87
N SER A 150 -1.13 11.40 13.94
CA SER A 150 -0.28 11.66 15.11
C SER A 150 0.11 13.13 15.19
N SER A 151 0.57 13.55 16.36
CA SER A 151 1.10 14.92 16.55
C SER A 151 2.55 15.07 16.06
N LYS A 152 3.12 14.04 15.41
CA LYS A 152 4.48 14.11 14.86
C LYS A 152 4.49 15.00 13.61
N PRO A 153 5.63 15.63 13.26
CA PRO A 153 5.75 16.34 12.00
C PRO A 153 5.71 15.36 10.82
N ASN A 154 5.40 15.88 9.62
CA ASN A 154 5.42 15.16 8.34
C ASN A 154 4.38 14.02 8.22
N THR A 155 3.25 14.13 8.91
CA THR A 155 2.12 13.22 8.67
C THR A 155 1.48 13.52 7.32
N ALA A 156 1.30 12.49 6.50
CA ALA A 156 0.70 12.62 5.18
C ALA A 156 0.07 11.30 4.72
N LEU A 157 -0.86 11.42 3.77
CA LEU A 157 -1.42 10.30 3.03
C LEU A 157 -0.74 10.20 1.66
N TYR A 158 -0.39 8.99 1.23
CA TYR A 158 0.21 8.71 -0.08
C TYR A 158 -0.70 7.75 -0.85
N ALA A 159 -1.29 8.25 -1.94
CA ALA A 159 -2.21 7.48 -2.77
C ALA A 159 -1.57 7.12 -4.11
N LEU A 160 -1.50 5.83 -4.42
CA LEU A 160 -1.21 5.37 -5.79
C LEU A 160 -2.45 5.59 -6.66
N LYS A 161 -2.29 6.44 -7.67
CA LYS A 161 -3.34 6.85 -8.63
C LYS A 161 -2.81 6.80 -10.05
N GLY A 162 -3.70 7.01 -11.02
CA GLY A 162 -3.29 7.20 -12.41
C GLY A 162 -4.41 7.81 -13.25
N GLY A 163 -4.06 8.22 -14.46
CA GLY A 163 -4.95 9.00 -15.32
C GLY A 163 -4.94 10.49 -14.98
N ASP A 164 -5.93 11.22 -15.49
CA ASP A 164 -6.08 12.66 -15.23
C ASP A 164 -6.69 12.90 -13.85
N LEU A 165 -5.95 13.61 -12.99
CA LEU A 165 -6.34 13.92 -11.61
C LEU A 165 -6.69 15.41 -11.41
N SER A 166 -6.78 16.19 -12.49
CA SER A 166 -6.96 17.64 -12.43
C SER A 166 -8.24 18.05 -11.69
N GLU A 167 -9.35 17.36 -11.96
CA GLU A 167 -10.62 17.58 -11.26
C GLU A 167 -10.56 17.08 -9.81
N GLU A 168 -10.00 15.87 -9.60
CA GLU A 168 -9.95 15.21 -8.29
C GLU A 168 -9.13 16.01 -7.27
N LEU A 169 -8.04 16.64 -7.71
CA LEU A 169 -7.09 17.36 -6.88
C LEU A 169 -7.34 18.87 -6.84
N ARG A 170 -8.38 19.37 -7.53
CA ARG A 170 -8.71 20.78 -7.58
C ARG A 170 -8.97 21.33 -6.16
N GLY A 171 -8.22 22.34 -5.77
CA GLY A 171 -8.35 22.98 -4.47
C GLY A 171 -7.79 22.16 -3.29
N ILE A 172 -7.14 21.02 -3.55
CA ILE A 172 -6.53 20.18 -2.52
C ILE A 172 -5.02 20.40 -2.55
N ARG A 173 -4.40 20.71 -1.40
CA ARG A 173 -2.94 20.76 -1.27
C ARG A 173 -2.36 19.36 -1.48
N HIS A 174 -1.47 19.20 -2.46
CA HIS A 174 -0.88 17.92 -2.81
C HIS A 174 0.53 18.06 -3.42
N ARG A 175 1.25 16.96 -3.52
CA ARG A 175 2.44 16.79 -4.37
C ARG A 175 2.25 15.55 -5.26
N ILE A 176 2.73 15.60 -6.50
CA ILE A 176 2.67 14.49 -7.46
C ILE A 176 4.08 13.97 -7.69
N HIS A 177 4.24 12.66 -7.56
CA HIS A 177 5.48 11.95 -7.87
C HIS A 177 5.21 10.91 -8.97
N PRO A 178 5.62 11.15 -10.22
CA PRO A 178 5.47 10.18 -11.32
C PRO A 178 6.20 8.86 -11.03
N VAL A 179 5.50 7.74 -11.16
CA VAL A 179 6.06 6.40 -10.88
C VAL A 179 7.13 6.01 -11.91
N SER A 180 7.00 6.51 -13.14
CA SER A 180 7.97 6.28 -14.23
C SER A 180 9.39 6.78 -13.94
N GLN A 181 9.58 7.60 -12.90
CA GLN A 181 10.91 7.99 -12.43
C GLN A 181 11.72 6.82 -11.86
N TRP A 182 11.05 5.78 -11.35
CA TRP A 182 11.69 4.63 -10.71
C TRP A 182 11.43 3.31 -11.44
N LEU A 183 10.26 3.18 -12.05
CA LEU A 183 9.83 1.94 -12.70
C LEU A 183 9.54 2.20 -14.18
N PRO A 184 10.34 1.63 -15.11
CA PRO A 184 10.09 1.79 -16.53
C PRO A 184 8.93 0.90 -17.00
N GLY A 185 8.29 1.28 -18.10
CA GLY A 185 7.30 0.45 -18.81
C GLY A 185 5.92 1.08 -18.90
N GLU A 186 5.17 0.67 -19.93
CA GLU A 186 3.87 1.27 -20.31
C GLU A 186 2.85 1.29 -19.15
N PHE A 187 2.89 0.29 -18.26
CA PHE A 187 2.00 0.24 -17.11
C PHE A 187 2.18 1.44 -16.16
N TYR A 188 3.41 1.93 -16.00
CA TYR A 188 3.77 2.97 -15.03
C TYR A 188 3.72 4.40 -15.57
N GLU A 189 3.72 4.59 -16.90
CA GLU A 189 3.73 5.92 -17.54
C GLU A 189 2.61 6.85 -17.09
N THR A 190 1.45 6.26 -16.76
CA THR A 190 0.27 7.02 -16.32
C THR A 190 0.08 7.00 -14.80
N LYS A 191 1.00 6.39 -14.05
CA LYS A 191 0.87 6.18 -12.61
C LYS A 191 1.64 7.23 -11.85
N VAL A 192 1.03 7.68 -10.76
CA VAL A 192 1.59 8.69 -9.87
C VAL A 192 1.34 8.30 -8.42
N ILE A 193 2.25 8.72 -7.55
CA ILE A 193 2.00 8.80 -6.12
C ILE A 193 1.54 10.22 -5.83
N VAL A 194 0.32 10.36 -5.31
CA VAL A 194 -0.19 11.64 -4.81
C VAL A 194 0.03 11.69 -3.31
N GLU A 195 0.86 12.64 -2.89
CA GLU A 195 1.07 12.94 -1.49
C GLU A 195 0.13 14.06 -1.04
N LEU A 196 -0.64 13.80 0.02
CA LEU A 196 -1.64 14.67 0.62
C LEU A 196 -1.23 14.94 2.06
N PRO A 197 -0.55 16.08 2.34
CA PRO A 197 -0.24 16.48 3.70
C PRO A 197 -1.50 16.56 4.58
N ALA A 198 -1.38 16.10 5.83
CA ALA A 198 -2.43 16.15 6.84
C ALA A 198 -3.01 17.56 7.02
#